data_AF-A0A929K0P6-F1
#
_entry.id   AF-A0A929K0P6-F1
#
_cell.length_a   1.000
_cell.length_b   1.000
_cell.length_c   1.000
_cell.angle_alpha   90.00
_cell.angle_beta   90.00
_cell.angle_gamma   90.00
#
_symmetry.space_group_name_H-M   'P 1'
#
loop_
_entity.id
_entity.type
_entity.pdbx_description
1 polymer ?
#
loop_
_entity_poly.entity_id
_entity_poly.type
_entity_poly.pdbx_seq_one_letter_code
_entity_poly.pdbx_strand_id
1 'polypeptide(L)'
;MQGISDTRHRQLVDALLQLENLLCENLDRDSDMQTAGELRAQLETTHANYNKQIVVLSELIQDYHNLFNKIKLQFIAPKLKELRKKAHKRDRIYPSLVQNIQHVYGT
;
A
#
# COMPACT_ATOMS: atom_id res chain seq x y z
N MET A 1 -1.16 6.94 1.65
CA MET A 1 -2.27 6.26 2.36
C MET A 1 -2.40 6.92 3.73
N GLN A 2 -3.59 7.39 4.12
CA GLN A 2 -3.81 7.81 5.50
C GLN A 2 -3.83 6.54 6.37
N GLY A 3 -2.82 6.39 7.21
CA GLY A 3 -2.66 5.23 8.07
C GLY A 3 -3.64 5.23 9.25
N ILE A 4 -3.76 4.10 9.95
CA ILE A 4 -4.32 4.11 11.31
C ILE A 4 -3.48 5.09 12.15
N SER A 5 -4.14 5.93 12.96
CA SER A 5 -3.44 6.88 13.82
C SER A 5 -2.77 6.14 14.98
N ASP A 6 -1.43 6.09 14.97
CA ASP A 6 -0.64 5.50 16.06
C ASP A 6 -0.90 6.15 17.41
N THR A 7 -1.24 7.44 17.42
CA THR A 7 -1.62 8.18 18.63
C THR A 7 -2.91 7.64 19.21
N ARG A 8 -3.96 7.48 18.38
CA ARG A 8 -5.25 6.96 18.85
C ARG A 8 -5.15 5.50 19.28
N HIS A 9 -4.36 4.71 18.57
CA HIS A 9 -4.08 3.32 18.94
C HIS A 9 -3.44 3.24 20.33
N ARG A 10 -2.34 3.99 20.55
CA ARG A 10 -1.67 4.04 21.86
C ARG A 10 -2.58 4.49 22.99
N GLN A 11 -3.35 5.57 22.76
CA GLN A 11 -4.31 6.07 23.75
C GLN A 11 -5.32 5.01 24.20
N LEU A 12 -5.81 4.18 23.27
CA LEU A 12 -6.78 3.14 23.60
C LEU A 12 -6.13 1.93 24.29
N VAL A 13 -4.92 1.55 23.91
CA VAL A 13 -4.13 0.51 24.61
C VAL A 13 -3.85 0.95 26.04
N ASP A 14 -3.41 2.20 26.24
CA ASP A 14 -3.15 2.76 27.57
C ASP A 14 -4.42 2.77 28.44
N ALA A 15 -5.57 3.12 27.86
CA ALA A 15 -6.85 3.11 28.56
C ALA A 15 -7.28 1.68 28.98
N LEU A 16 -7.07 0.67 28.13
CA LEU A 16 -7.36 -0.73 28.47
C LEU A 16 -6.43 -1.23 29.58
N LEU A 17 -5.14 -0.88 29.52
CA LEU A 17 -4.17 -1.25 30.56
C LEU A 17 -4.51 -0.59 31.91
N GLN A 18 -4.93 0.68 31.90
CA GLN A 18 -5.40 1.36 33.10
C GLN A 18 -6.65 0.69 33.68
N LEU A 19 -7.59 0.26 32.83
CA LEU A 19 -8.77 -0.47 33.26
C LEU A 19 -8.42 -1.83 33.87
N GLU A 20 -7.49 -2.59 33.26
CA GLU A 20 -6.96 -3.85 33.81
C GLU A 20 -6.41 -3.64 35.23
N ASN A 21 -5.58 -2.61 35.43
CA ASN A 21 -4.99 -2.30 36.74
C ASN A 21 -6.05 -1.93 37.78
N LEU A 22 -7.04 -1.11 37.40
CA LEU A 22 -8.13 -0.71 38.31
C LEU A 22 -9.00 -1.90 38.73
N LEU A 23 -9.26 -2.83 37.80
CA LEU A 23 -10.04 -4.04 38.07
C LEU A 23 -9.27 -5.01 38.98
N CYS A 24 -7.96 -5.11 38.80
CA CYS A 24 -7.07 -5.94 39.63
C CYS A 24 -6.97 -5.42 41.08
N GLU A 25 -6.87 -4.10 41.27
CA GLU A 25 -6.64 -3.51 42.59
C GLU A 25 -7.91 -3.36 43.45
N ASN A 26 -9.08 -3.11 42.83
CA ASN A 26 -10.23 -2.57 43.57
C ASN A 26 -11.54 -3.35 43.46
N LEU A 27 -11.68 -4.32 42.53
CA LEU A 27 -13.01 -4.78 42.14
C LEU A 27 -13.22 -6.30 42.09
N ASP A 28 -12.17 -7.12 42.21
CA ASP A 28 -12.28 -8.61 42.26
C ASP A 28 -13.18 -9.18 41.14
N ARG A 29 -13.13 -8.57 39.95
CA ARG A 29 -13.90 -8.95 38.75
C ARG A 29 -12.99 -9.62 37.73
N ASP A 30 -12.64 -10.86 38.00
CA ASP A 30 -11.78 -11.68 37.13
C ASP A 30 -12.26 -11.70 35.67
N SER A 31 -13.57 -11.75 35.43
CA SER A 31 -14.13 -11.79 34.06
C SER A 31 -13.92 -10.48 33.29
N ASP A 32 -14.08 -9.34 33.94
CA ASP A 32 -13.94 -8.02 33.31
C ASP A 32 -12.46 -7.73 33.03
N MET A 33 -11.57 -8.13 33.95
CA MET A 33 -10.12 -8.02 33.78
C MET A 33 -9.64 -8.89 32.62
N GLN A 34 -10.08 -10.15 32.57
CA GLN A 34 -9.75 -11.05 31.47
C GLN A 34 -10.23 -10.48 30.13
N THR A 35 -11.46 -9.97 30.07
CA THR A 35 -12.02 -9.36 28.85
C THR A 35 -11.20 -8.14 28.40
N ALA A 36 -10.79 -7.27 29.32
CA ALA A 36 -9.98 -6.10 28.99
C ALA A 36 -8.61 -6.50 28.41
N GLY A 37 -7.94 -7.49 29.03
CA GLY A 37 -6.67 -8.03 28.53
C GLY A 37 -6.81 -8.70 27.16
N GLU A 38 -7.87 -9.46 26.93
CA GLU A 38 -8.16 -10.07 25.62
C GLU A 38 -8.41 -9.02 24.55
N LEU A 39 -9.20 -7.98 24.83
CA LEU A 39 -9.44 -6.87 23.90
C LEU A 39 -8.16 -6.10 23.58
N ARG A 40 -7.30 -5.85 24.57
CA ARG A 40 -6.01 -5.21 24.36
C ARG A 40 -5.12 -6.05 23.44
N ALA A 41 -4.97 -7.34 23.72
CA ALA A 41 -4.18 -8.26 22.91
C ALA A 41 -4.69 -8.35 21.46
N GLN A 42 -6.01 -8.40 21.28
CA GLN A 42 -6.63 -8.39 19.95
C GLN A 42 -6.34 -7.08 19.20
N LEU A 43 -6.43 -5.94 19.89
CA LEU A 43 -6.17 -4.62 19.30
C LEU A 43 -4.71 -4.47 18.85
N GLU A 44 -3.76 -4.86 19.70
CA GLU A 44 -2.32 -4.85 19.38
C GLU A 44 -2.00 -5.79 18.22
N THR A 45 -2.55 -7.01 18.24
CA THR A 45 -2.38 -7.99 17.15
C THR A 45 -2.92 -7.46 15.83
N THR A 46 -4.10 -6.84 15.85
CA THR A 46 -4.74 -6.28 14.65
C THR A 46 -3.94 -5.11 14.09
N HIS A 47 -3.44 -4.21 14.95
CA HIS A 47 -2.60 -3.09 14.53
C HIS A 47 -1.26 -3.57 13.94
N ALA A 48 -0.62 -4.57 14.56
CA ALA A 48 0.60 -5.16 14.02
C ALA A 48 0.38 -5.81 12.64
N ASN A 49 -0.75 -6.52 12.47
CA ASN A 49 -1.11 -7.13 11.18
C ASN A 49 -1.40 -6.06 10.11
N TYR A 50 -2.09 -4.99 10.48
CA TYR A 50 -2.30 -3.85 9.60
C TYR A 50 -0.96 -3.27 9.11
N ASN A 51 -0.01 -3.02 10.00
CA ASN A 51 1.29 -2.47 9.63
C ASN A 51 2.06 -3.39 8.68
N LYS A 52 2.02 -4.72 8.91
CA LYS A 52 2.60 -5.71 8.00
C LYS A 52 1.98 -5.61 6.60
N GLN A 53 0.65 -5.50 6.50
CA GLN A 53 -0.03 -5.38 5.22
C GLN A 53 0.32 -4.08 4.48
N ILE A 54 0.53 -2.97 5.21
CA ILE A 54 0.97 -1.71 4.60
C ILE A 54 2.37 -1.83 3.98
N VAL A 55 3.29 -2.55 4.63
CA VAL A 55 4.62 -2.82 4.08
C VAL A 55 4.51 -3.63 2.79
N VAL A 56 3.78 -4.74 2.82
CA VAL A 56 3.55 -5.61 1.64
C VAL A 56 2.89 -4.84 0.49
N LEU A 57 1.91 -3.99 0.80
CA LEU A 57 1.26 -3.17 -0.22
C LEU A 57 2.22 -2.13 -0.82
N SER A 58 3.10 -1.56 -0.02
CA SER A 58 4.12 -0.61 -0.48
C SER A 58 5.12 -1.28 -1.42
N GLU A 59 5.54 -2.50 -1.09
CA GLU A 59 6.39 -3.33 -1.95
C GLU A 59 5.69 -3.64 -3.28
N LEU A 60 4.42 -4.06 -3.24
CA LEU A 60 3.64 -4.35 -4.45
C LEU A 60 3.48 -3.12 -5.36
N ILE A 61 3.23 -1.95 -4.76
CA ILE A 61 3.17 -0.68 -5.50
C ILE A 61 4.51 -0.36 -6.15
N GLN A 62 5.62 -0.58 -5.44
CA GLN A 62 6.95 -0.35 -5.96
C GLN A 62 7.28 -1.30 -7.12
N ASP A 63 6.97 -2.58 -6.97
CA ASP A 63 7.16 -3.60 -8.01
C ASP A 63 6.33 -3.30 -9.25
N TYR A 64 5.08 -2.87 -9.08
CA TYR A 64 4.24 -2.41 -10.17
C TYR A 64 4.88 -1.22 -10.91
N HIS A 65 5.33 -0.19 -10.19
CA HIS A 65 5.97 0.97 -10.81
C HIS A 65 7.26 0.59 -11.54
N ASN A 66 8.06 -0.31 -10.97
CA ASN A 66 9.29 -0.82 -11.58
C ASN A 66 8.97 -1.56 -12.88
N LEU A 67 8.00 -2.47 -12.85
CA LEU A 67 7.57 -3.22 -14.03
C LEU A 67 6.98 -2.29 -15.10
N PHE A 68 6.10 -1.37 -14.70
CA PHE A 68 5.51 -0.37 -15.59
C PHE A 68 6.58 0.45 -16.29
N ASN A 69 7.55 0.99 -15.54
CA ASN A 69 8.65 1.77 -16.10
C ASN A 69 9.56 0.92 -16.99
N LYS A 70 9.83 -0.33 -16.60
CA LYS A 70 10.60 -1.27 -17.44
C LYS A 70 9.91 -1.49 -18.78
N ILE A 71 8.62 -1.82 -18.78
CA ILE A 71 7.84 -2.02 -20.01
C ILE A 71 7.82 -0.74 -20.85
N LYS A 72 7.51 0.40 -20.21
CA LYS A 72 7.39 1.70 -20.87
C LYS A 72 8.71 2.14 -21.52
N LEU A 73 9.81 2.16 -20.75
CA LEU A 73 11.09 2.74 -21.14
C LEU A 73 12.02 1.77 -21.88
N GLN A 74 12.03 0.49 -21.50
CA GLN A 74 12.96 -0.49 -22.07
C GLN A 74 12.38 -1.26 -23.25
N PHE A 75 11.04 -1.39 -23.32
CA PHE A 75 10.40 -2.15 -24.39
C PHE A 75 9.62 -1.26 -25.34
N ILE A 76 8.55 -0.61 -24.87
CA ILE A 76 7.63 0.12 -25.74
C ILE A 76 8.32 1.31 -26.41
N ALA A 77 8.98 2.17 -25.64
CA ALA A 77 9.64 3.36 -26.14
C ALA A 77 10.69 3.07 -27.25
N PRO A 78 11.64 2.13 -27.07
CA PRO A 78 12.58 1.74 -28.11
C PRO A 78 11.88 1.10 -29.30
N LYS A 79 10.91 0.20 -29.07
CA LYS A 79 10.24 -0.52 -30.15
C LYS A 79 9.43 0.40 -31.04
N LEU A 80 8.71 1.35 -30.47
CA LEU A 80 7.98 2.37 -31.23
C LEU A 80 8.94 3.28 -32.02
N LYS A 81 10.10 3.64 -31.46
CA LYS A 81 11.14 4.40 -32.18
C LYS A 81 11.71 3.60 -33.35
N GLU A 82 12.01 2.32 -33.18
CA GLU A 82 12.47 1.43 -34.26
C GLU A 82 11.43 1.29 -35.36
N LEU A 83 10.17 1.03 -35.00
CA LEU A 83 9.08 0.90 -35.95
C LEU A 83 8.84 2.20 -36.73
N ARG A 84 8.93 3.36 -36.05
CA ARG A 84 8.86 4.67 -36.72
C ARG A 84 10.00 4.91 -37.70
N LYS A 85 11.22 4.41 -37.43
CA LYS A 85 12.34 4.51 -38.37
C LYS A 85 12.14 3.64 -39.62
N LYS A 86 11.47 2.49 -39.47
CA LYS A 86 11.22 1.54 -40.56
C LYS A 86 9.96 1.86 -41.38
N ALA A 87 8.96 2.51 -40.78
CA ALA A 87 7.72 2.89 -41.44
C ALA A 87 7.91 4.15 -42.30
N HIS A 88 7.44 4.10 -43.55
CA HIS A 88 7.34 5.29 -44.38
C HIS A 88 6.14 6.14 -43.95
N LYS A 89 6.23 7.46 -44.12
CA LYS A 89 5.15 8.41 -43.78
C LYS A 89 3.84 8.15 -44.54
N ARG A 90 3.89 7.39 -45.64
CA ARG A 90 2.72 7.03 -46.46
C ARG A 90 2.06 5.71 -46.00
N ASP A 91 2.66 5.00 -45.06
CA ASP A 91 2.13 3.74 -44.55
C ASP A 91 0.93 4.00 -43.62
N ARG A 92 -0.16 3.24 -43.79
CA ARG A 92 -1.39 3.38 -42.99
C ARG A 92 -1.16 3.25 -41.47
N ILE A 93 -0.09 2.60 -41.04
CA ILE A 93 0.28 2.39 -39.63
C ILE A 93 0.98 3.61 -38.99
N TYR A 94 1.44 4.57 -39.79
CA TYR A 94 2.23 5.70 -39.32
C TYR A 94 1.48 6.62 -38.32
N PRO A 95 0.19 6.96 -38.53
CA PRO A 95 -0.56 7.77 -37.56
C PRO A 95 -0.71 7.08 -36.19
N SER A 96 -1.03 5.77 -36.19
CA SER A 96 -1.13 4.97 -34.96
C SER A 96 0.21 4.89 -34.22
N LEU A 97 1.33 4.80 -34.95
CA LEU A 97 2.68 4.83 -34.35
C LEU A 97 2.98 6.16 -33.65
N VAL A 98 2.62 7.30 -34.26
CA VAL A 98 2.82 8.62 -33.66
C VAL A 98 1.97 8.79 -32.40
N GLN A 99 0.69 8.40 -32.43
CA GLN A 99 -0.20 8.46 -31.28
C GLN A 99 0.32 7.64 -30.10
N ASN A 100 0.77 6.41 -30.35
CA ASN A 100 1.34 5.55 -29.31
C ASN A 100 2.64 6.12 -28.73
N ILE A 101 3.48 6.76 -29.55
CA ILE A 101 4.67 7.46 -29.06
C ILE A 101 4.26 8.61 -28.13
N GLN A 102 3.31 9.45 -28.53
CA GLN A 102 2.81 10.54 -27.68
C GLN A 102 2.29 10.03 -26.33
N HIS A 103 1.50 8.95 -26.33
CA HIS A 103 0.97 8.36 -25.09
C HIS A 103 2.08 7.81 -24.18
N VAL A 104 3.14 7.25 -24.76
CA VAL A 104 4.27 6.68 -24.01
C VAL A 104 5.20 7.78 -23.48
N TYR A 105 5.37 8.90 -24.17
CA TYR A 105 6.26 9.98 -23.73
C TYR A 105 5.54 11.12 -22.98
N GLY A 106 4.21 11.14 -22.98
CA GLY A 106 3.41 12.15 -22.26
C GLY A 106 3.48 13.56 -22.87
N THR A 107 3.88 13.67 -24.15
CA THR A 107 3.85 14.90 -24.96
C THR A 107 2.63 14.93 -25.85
#